data_AF-A0A948YAE8-F1
#
_entry.id   AF-A0A948YAE8-F1
#
_cell.length_a   1.000
_cell.length_b   1.000
_cell.length_c   1.000
_cell.angle_alpha   90.00
_cell.angle_beta   90.00
_cell.angle_gamma   90.00
#
_symmetry.space_group_name_H-M   'P 1'
#
loop_
_entity.id
_entity.type
_entity.pdbx_description
1 polymer ?
#
loop_
_entity_poly.entity_id
_entity_poly.type
_entity_poly.pdbx_seq_one_letter_code
_entity_poly.pdbx_strand_id
1 'polypeptide(L)'
;NYKGRLDVFIGEGTKIHPMADIAGPAIIGKNCVINHAAFLREGCIIGDNAHIGHAVEVKHSIILDNTMLAHLNYIGDSIIGNNVNISGGAILANLRLDKKNISIKTQDSREIDTGLQKFGTVVGDNTIIGVNSVINPGTLLGKNTVVFPLKSVSGIHENNAVIK
;
A
#
# COMPACT_ATOMS: atom_id res chain seq x y z
N ASN A 1 19.12 -13.83 -7.99
CA ASN A 1 19.13 -13.54 -9.43
C ASN A 1 17.73 -13.72 -9.99
N TYR A 2 16.98 -12.64 -10.17
CA TYR A 2 15.60 -12.63 -10.71
C TYR A 2 15.53 -12.93 -12.22
N LYS A 3 16.61 -13.48 -12.79
CA LYS A 3 16.68 -13.90 -14.20
C LYS A 3 15.69 -15.04 -14.42
N GLY A 4 14.64 -14.80 -15.21
CA GLY A 4 13.61 -15.78 -15.55
C GLY A 4 12.20 -15.47 -15.05
N ARG A 5 12.00 -14.40 -14.28
CA ARG A 5 10.67 -13.87 -13.95
C ARG A 5 10.33 -12.71 -14.89
N LEU A 6 9.09 -12.67 -15.37
CA LEU A 6 8.58 -11.64 -16.29
C LEU A 6 8.92 -10.22 -15.77
N ASP A 7 9.49 -9.38 -16.65
CA ASP A 7 9.73 -7.93 -16.54
C ASP A 7 9.83 -7.33 -15.13
N VAL A 8 10.94 -7.61 -14.43
CA VAL A 8 11.29 -6.91 -13.17
C VAL A 8 12.39 -5.89 -13.44
N PHE A 9 12.10 -4.62 -13.21
CA PHE A 9 13.04 -3.51 -13.28
C PHE A 9 13.43 -3.07 -11.88
N ILE A 10 14.74 -2.91 -11.64
CA ILE A 10 15.29 -2.49 -10.35
C ILE A 10 16.21 -1.30 -10.61
N GLY A 11 15.89 -0.17 -9.99
CA GLY A 11 16.69 1.05 -10.07
C GLY A 11 18.02 0.94 -9.34
N GLU A 12 18.95 1.79 -9.75
CA GLU A 12 20.28 1.88 -9.17
C GLU A 12 20.24 2.14 -7.65
N GLY A 13 21.17 1.53 -6.91
CA GLY A 13 21.30 1.72 -5.45
C GLY A 13 20.26 0.95 -4.62
N THR A 14 19.26 0.33 -5.23
CA THR A 14 18.25 -0.47 -4.52
C THR A 14 18.86 -1.73 -3.93
N LYS A 15 18.56 -1.97 -2.64
CA LYS A 15 19.02 -3.13 -1.87
C LYS A 15 17.89 -4.11 -1.67
N ILE A 16 18.16 -5.36 -2.00
CA ILE A 16 17.23 -6.47 -1.80
C ILE A 16 17.86 -7.46 -0.83
N HIS A 17 17.22 -7.64 0.32
CA HIS A 17 17.69 -8.48 1.41
C HIS A 17 17.34 -9.96 1.19
N PRO A 18 18.02 -10.88 1.91
CA PRO A 18 17.77 -12.31 1.78
C PRO A 18 16.31 -12.70 2.02
N MET A 19 15.85 -13.70 1.27
CA MET A 19 14.49 -14.24 1.31
C MET A 19 13.38 -13.27 0.88
N ALA A 20 13.72 -12.06 0.39
CA ALA A 20 12.75 -11.23 -0.30
C ALA A 20 12.38 -11.86 -1.66
N ASP A 21 11.08 -11.97 -1.94
CA ASP A 21 10.57 -12.53 -3.17
C ASP A 21 9.89 -11.45 -4.02
N ILE A 22 10.21 -11.43 -5.32
CA ILE A 22 9.65 -10.47 -6.28
C ILE A 22 9.10 -11.27 -7.46
N ALA A 23 7.79 -11.41 -7.52
CA ALA A 23 7.06 -12.01 -8.62
C ALA A 23 6.65 -10.90 -9.60
N GLY A 24 7.35 -10.80 -10.72
CA GLY A 24 7.05 -9.77 -11.73
C GLY A 24 5.74 -10.03 -12.51
N PRO A 25 5.29 -9.07 -13.33
CA PRO A 25 5.98 -7.81 -13.65
C PRO A 25 6.04 -6.83 -12.47
N ALA A 26 7.16 -6.15 -12.29
CA ALA A 26 7.34 -5.17 -11.22
C ALA A 26 8.36 -4.09 -11.60
N ILE A 27 8.13 -2.86 -11.14
CA ILE A 27 9.08 -1.75 -11.28
C ILE A 27 9.46 -1.29 -9.89
N ILE A 28 10.75 -1.24 -9.61
CA ILE A 28 11.30 -0.76 -8.35
C ILE A 28 12.27 0.37 -8.67
N GLY A 29 12.07 1.52 -8.04
CA GLY A 29 12.86 2.73 -8.20
C GLY A 29 14.29 2.59 -7.68
N LYS A 30 14.94 3.74 -7.55
CA LYS A 30 16.32 3.87 -7.07
C LYS A 30 16.37 3.93 -5.55
N ASN A 31 17.48 3.45 -4.98
CA ASN A 31 17.79 3.55 -3.55
C ASN A 31 16.70 2.97 -2.62
N CYS A 32 15.86 2.05 -3.11
CA CYS A 32 14.86 1.40 -2.30
C CYS A 32 15.51 0.36 -1.38
N VAL A 33 14.82 0.01 -0.30
CA VAL A 33 15.18 -1.12 0.56
C VAL A 33 14.03 -2.11 0.54
N ILE A 34 14.28 -3.30 -0.03
CA ILE A 34 13.36 -4.44 0.02
C ILE A 34 13.90 -5.41 1.07
N ASN A 35 13.30 -5.40 2.25
CA ASN A 35 13.84 -6.03 3.44
C ASN A 35 13.54 -7.55 3.49
N HIS A 36 14.11 -8.22 4.49
CA HIS A 36 14.03 -9.66 4.67
C HIS A 36 12.59 -10.17 4.64
N ALA A 37 12.34 -11.21 3.83
CA ALA A 37 11.04 -11.86 3.65
C ALA A 37 9.91 -10.97 3.12
N ALA A 38 10.21 -9.79 2.58
CA ALA A 38 9.23 -9.02 1.82
C ALA A 38 8.78 -9.80 0.57
N PHE A 39 7.50 -9.72 0.23
CA PHE A 39 6.93 -10.35 -0.96
C PHE A 39 6.26 -9.31 -1.84
N LEU A 40 6.92 -8.94 -2.93
CA LEU A 40 6.34 -8.13 -3.99
C LEU A 40 5.72 -9.05 -5.02
N ARG A 41 4.41 -8.98 -5.17
CA ARG A 41 3.66 -9.74 -6.16
C ARG A 41 3.59 -9.00 -7.49
N GLU A 42 2.89 -9.61 -8.44
CA GLU A 42 2.71 -9.06 -9.77
C GLU A 42 2.06 -7.67 -9.73
N GLY A 43 2.47 -6.80 -10.67
CA GLY A 43 1.90 -5.47 -10.87
C GLY A 43 2.29 -4.44 -9.81
N CYS A 44 3.41 -4.63 -9.12
CA CYS A 44 3.90 -3.63 -8.15
C CYS A 44 4.76 -2.55 -8.81
N ILE A 45 4.49 -1.29 -8.47
CA ILE A 45 5.35 -0.15 -8.79
C ILE A 45 5.80 0.48 -7.48
N ILE A 46 7.10 0.52 -7.25
CA ILE A 46 7.72 1.05 -6.03
C ILE A 46 8.58 2.26 -6.43
N GLY A 47 8.27 3.42 -5.86
CA GLY A 47 8.97 4.69 -6.10
C GLY A 47 10.35 4.75 -5.44
N ASP A 48 11.06 5.82 -5.73
CA ASP A 48 12.43 6.02 -5.29
C ASP A 48 12.51 6.18 -3.75
N ASN A 49 13.59 5.67 -3.15
CA ASN A 49 13.85 5.72 -1.71
C ASN A 49 12.76 5.06 -0.83
N ALA A 50 11.87 4.25 -1.40
CA ALA A 50 10.86 3.54 -0.63
C ALA A 50 11.48 2.41 0.21
N HIS A 51 10.90 2.17 1.39
CA HIS A 51 11.29 1.08 2.29
C HIS A 51 10.14 0.08 2.38
N ILE A 52 10.37 -1.12 1.85
CA ILE A 52 9.49 -2.28 1.99
C ILE A 52 10.05 -3.17 3.09
N GLY A 53 9.47 -3.10 4.27
CA GLY A 53 10.02 -3.70 5.49
C GLY A 53 9.86 -5.22 5.60
N HIS A 54 10.17 -5.74 6.78
CA HIS A 54 10.19 -7.18 7.02
C HIS A 54 8.79 -7.81 6.85
N ALA A 55 8.72 -8.89 6.08
CA ALA A 55 7.48 -9.65 5.87
C ALA A 55 6.29 -8.77 5.43
N VAL A 56 6.58 -7.71 4.66
CA VAL A 56 5.56 -6.92 3.97
C VAL A 56 5.19 -7.60 2.66
N GLU A 57 3.90 -7.80 2.43
CA GLU A 57 3.36 -8.23 1.15
C GLU A 57 2.73 -7.06 0.41
N VAL A 58 3.12 -6.84 -0.84
CA VAL A 58 2.51 -5.86 -1.73
C VAL A 58 2.03 -6.56 -2.99
N LYS A 59 0.81 -6.25 -3.43
CA LYS A 59 0.23 -6.82 -4.64
C LYS A 59 -0.47 -5.74 -5.46
N HIS A 60 -0.16 -5.70 -6.76
CA HIS A 60 -0.88 -4.88 -7.73
C HIS A 60 -1.12 -3.44 -7.25
N SER A 61 -0.07 -2.82 -6.70
CA SER A 61 -0.17 -1.54 -6.00
C SER A 61 0.94 -0.59 -6.43
N ILE A 62 0.66 0.70 -6.32
CA ILE A 62 1.62 1.78 -6.56
C ILE A 62 2.02 2.35 -5.20
N ILE A 63 3.31 2.31 -4.89
CA ILE A 63 3.90 2.92 -3.69
C ILE A 63 4.81 4.04 -4.18
N LEU A 64 4.50 5.29 -3.89
CA LEU A 64 5.29 6.43 -4.35
C LEU A 64 6.52 6.69 -3.46
N ASP A 65 7.26 7.75 -3.78
CA ASP A 65 8.61 7.99 -3.29
C ASP A 65 8.66 8.23 -1.78
N ASN A 66 9.78 7.83 -1.17
CA ASN A 66 10.08 8.03 0.25
C ASN A 66 9.05 7.41 1.22
N THR A 67 8.21 6.49 0.73
CA THR A 67 7.21 5.80 1.54
C THR A 67 7.80 4.60 2.26
N MET A 68 7.41 4.43 3.52
CA MET A 68 7.84 3.34 4.39
C MET A 68 6.67 2.43 4.76
N LEU A 69 6.81 1.16 4.42
CA LEU A 69 5.98 0.07 4.92
C LEU A 69 6.80 -0.67 5.98
N ALA A 70 6.44 -0.53 7.26
CA ALA A 70 7.34 -0.88 8.36
C ALA A 70 7.62 -2.39 8.49
N HIS A 71 6.60 -3.21 8.74
CA HIS A 71 6.72 -4.67 8.84
C HIS A 71 5.33 -5.30 9.00
N LEU A 72 5.17 -6.54 8.54
CA LEU A 72 3.93 -7.32 8.68
C LEU A 72 2.71 -6.60 8.08
N ASN A 73 2.93 -5.82 7.02
CA ASN A 73 1.85 -5.13 6.30
C ASN A 73 1.39 -5.99 5.11
N TYR A 74 0.12 -5.88 4.76
CA TYR A 74 -0.41 -6.32 3.48
C TYR A 74 -1.03 -5.13 2.75
N ILE A 75 -0.54 -4.87 1.54
CA ILE A 75 -1.01 -3.79 0.65
C ILE A 75 -1.48 -4.39 -0.67
N GLY A 76 -2.80 -4.45 -0.89
CA GLY A 76 -3.39 -4.99 -2.12
C GLY A 76 -4.15 -3.95 -2.93
N ASP A 77 -3.99 -3.94 -4.25
CA ASP A 77 -4.79 -3.15 -5.20
C ASP A 77 -4.95 -1.67 -4.79
N SER A 78 -3.86 -1.04 -4.31
CA SER A 78 -3.86 0.27 -3.65
C SER A 78 -2.91 1.28 -4.31
N ILE A 79 -3.15 2.57 -4.05
CA ILE A 79 -2.25 3.67 -4.42
C ILE A 79 -1.82 4.39 -3.15
N ILE A 80 -0.51 4.40 -2.87
CA ILE A 80 0.07 4.99 -1.67
C ILE A 80 0.95 6.16 -2.08
N GLY A 81 0.62 7.35 -1.56
CA GLY A 81 1.29 8.62 -1.83
C GLY A 81 2.74 8.68 -1.38
N ASN A 82 3.35 9.85 -1.53
CA ASN A 82 4.74 10.11 -1.16
C ASN A 82 4.87 10.32 0.36
N ASN A 83 6.03 9.98 0.92
CA ASN A 83 6.33 10.18 2.35
C ASN A 83 5.28 9.57 3.30
N VAL A 84 4.62 8.50 2.88
CA VAL A 84 3.64 7.81 3.73
C VAL A 84 4.38 6.88 4.68
N ASN A 85 3.91 6.78 5.92
CA ASN A 85 4.39 5.80 6.88
C ASN A 85 3.25 4.86 7.28
N ILE A 86 3.35 3.59 6.88
CA ILE A 86 2.44 2.54 7.30
C ILE A 86 3.13 1.72 8.39
N SER A 87 2.67 1.90 9.62
CA SER A 87 3.27 1.28 10.80
C SER A 87 3.00 -0.23 10.84
N GLY A 88 3.74 -0.92 11.70
CA GLY A 88 3.73 -2.37 11.80
C GLY A 88 2.33 -2.98 11.97
N GLY A 89 2.06 -4.06 11.22
CA GLY A 89 0.83 -4.84 11.33
C GLY A 89 -0.42 -4.16 10.77
N ALA A 90 -0.31 -2.95 10.20
CA ALA A 90 -1.44 -2.33 9.51
C ALA A 90 -1.74 -3.04 8.19
N ILE A 91 -3.03 -3.25 7.90
CA ILE A 91 -3.52 -4.01 6.75
C ILE A 91 -4.41 -3.13 5.87
N LEU A 92 -4.09 -3.06 4.58
CA LEU A 92 -4.89 -2.39 3.56
C LEU A 92 -5.63 -3.47 2.77
N ALA A 93 -6.88 -3.72 3.17
CA ALA A 93 -7.70 -4.76 2.58
C ALA A 93 -8.25 -4.32 1.22
N ASN A 94 -8.37 -5.27 0.29
CA ASN A 94 -8.78 -5.05 -1.10
C ASN A 94 -10.03 -5.81 -1.52
N LEU A 95 -10.59 -6.67 -0.67
CA LEU A 95 -11.74 -7.52 -1.00
C LEU A 95 -12.80 -7.43 0.08
N ARG A 96 -14.06 -7.22 -0.33
CA ARG A 96 -15.21 -7.30 0.57
C ARG A 96 -15.56 -8.75 0.89
N LEU A 97 -16.12 -8.96 2.08
CA LEU A 97 -16.60 -10.28 2.51
C LEU A 97 -17.73 -10.83 1.62
N ASP A 98 -18.58 -9.94 1.09
CA ASP A 98 -19.67 -10.32 0.17
C ASP A 98 -19.22 -10.52 -1.28
N LYS A 99 -17.93 -10.30 -1.57
CA LYS A 99 -17.31 -10.41 -2.91
C LYS A 99 -17.98 -9.58 -4.00
N LYS A 100 -18.80 -8.59 -3.63
CA LYS A 100 -19.33 -7.60 -4.57
C LYS A 100 -18.23 -6.63 -4.98
N ASN A 101 -18.51 -5.86 -6.02
CA ASN A 101 -17.63 -4.76 -6.39
C ASN A 101 -17.41 -3.81 -5.20
N ILE A 102 -16.20 -3.27 -5.12
CA ILE A 102 -15.86 -2.25 -4.16
C ILE A 102 -16.53 -0.96 -4.60
N SER A 103 -17.20 -0.29 -3.67
CA SER A 103 -17.77 1.02 -3.91
C SER A 103 -17.10 2.04 -2.99
N ILE A 104 -16.89 3.24 -3.52
CA ILE A 104 -16.37 4.38 -2.78
C ILE A 104 -17.56 5.20 -2.29
N LYS A 105 -17.68 5.38 -0.97
CA LYS A 105 -18.72 6.22 -0.37
C LYS A 105 -18.21 7.64 -0.22
N THR A 106 -18.80 8.57 -0.97
CA THR A 106 -18.47 9.99 -0.88
C THR A 106 -19.04 10.61 0.40
N GLN A 107 -18.55 11.80 0.75
CA GLN A 107 -18.98 12.52 1.96
C GLN A 107 -20.48 12.84 1.97
N ASP A 108 -21.05 13.10 0.80
CA ASP A 108 -22.47 13.33 0.61
C ASP A 108 -23.28 12.03 0.41
N SER A 109 -22.73 10.90 0.88
CA SER A 109 -23.37 9.58 0.89
C SER A 109 -23.72 9.02 -0.49
N ARG A 110 -23.14 9.55 -1.57
CA ARG A 110 -23.19 8.88 -2.88
C ARG A 110 -22.26 7.68 -2.85
N GLU A 111 -22.64 6.64 -3.60
CA GLU A 111 -21.85 5.43 -3.75
C GLU A 111 -21.39 5.32 -5.20
N ILE A 112 -20.08 5.32 -5.39
CA ILE A 112 -19.45 5.19 -6.70
C ILE A 112 -18.94 3.75 -6.81
N ASP A 113 -19.57 2.94 -7.67
CA ASP A 113 -19.08 1.60 -7.99
C ASP A 113 -17.77 1.71 -8.80
N THR A 114 -16.72 1.07 -8.31
CA THR A 114 -15.43 1.03 -9.03
C THR A 114 -15.46 0.08 -10.23
N GLY A 115 -16.45 -0.82 -10.30
CA GLY A 115 -16.51 -1.93 -11.26
C GLY A 115 -15.56 -3.08 -10.93
N LEU A 116 -14.83 -3.00 -9.80
CA LEU A 116 -13.78 -3.94 -9.43
C LEU A 116 -14.17 -4.73 -8.19
N GLN A 117 -14.06 -6.06 -8.23
CA GLN A 117 -14.17 -6.90 -7.02
C GLN A 117 -13.00 -6.71 -6.06
N LYS A 118 -11.83 -6.30 -6.60
CA LYS A 118 -10.63 -6.01 -5.82
C LYS A 118 -10.19 -4.57 -6.04
N PHE A 119 -10.25 -3.79 -4.98
CA PHE A 119 -9.77 -2.42 -4.92
C PHE A 119 -9.47 -2.12 -3.46
N GLY A 120 -8.23 -1.74 -3.18
CA GLY A 120 -7.77 -1.42 -1.83
C GLY A 120 -8.11 0.00 -1.44
N THR A 121 -7.08 0.80 -1.19
CA THR A 121 -7.22 2.18 -0.73
C THR A 121 -6.38 3.14 -1.55
N VAL A 122 -6.74 4.41 -1.52
CA VAL A 122 -5.89 5.50 -1.98
C VAL A 122 -5.46 6.32 -0.77
N VAL A 123 -4.16 6.45 -0.57
CA VAL A 123 -3.57 7.15 0.58
C VAL A 123 -2.81 8.37 0.08
N GLY A 124 -3.19 9.54 0.55
CA GLY A 124 -2.56 10.81 0.21
C GLY A 124 -1.17 10.98 0.85
N ASP A 125 -0.37 11.84 0.25
CA ASP A 125 1.00 12.14 0.69
C ASP A 125 1.10 12.51 2.18
N ASN A 126 2.23 12.19 2.80
CA ASN A 126 2.57 12.48 4.21
C ASN A 126 1.59 11.89 5.23
N THR A 127 0.82 10.87 4.85
CA THR A 127 -0.11 10.18 5.76
C THR A 127 0.64 9.21 6.67
N ILE A 128 0.19 9.10 7.91
CA ILE A 128 0.70 8.13 8.88
C ILE A 128 -0.44 7.19 9.27
N ILE A 129 -0.24 5.89 9.06
CA ILE A 129 -1.18 4.84 9.49
C ILE A 129 -0.58 4.13 10.69
N GLY A 130 -1.27 4.23 11.84
CA GLY A 130 -0.83 3.66 13.11
C GLY A 130 -0.86 2.13 13.14
N VAL A 131 -0.09 1.55 14.07
CA VAL A 131 0.10 0.11 14.20
C VAL A 131 -1.22 -0.65 14.30
N ASN A 132 -1.27 -1.83 13.68
CA ASN A 132 -2.42 -2.75 13.71
C ASN A 132 -3.76 -2.11 13.28
N SER A 133 -3.71 -1.04 12.48
CA SER A 133 -4.93 -0.47 11.88
C SER A 133 -5.35 -1.24 10.63
N VAL A 134 -6.65 -1.29 10.38
CA VAL A 134 -7.23 -1.86 9.18
C VAL A 134 -7.83 -0.74 8.35
N ILE A 135 -7.38 -0.62 7.11
CA ILE A 135 -7.98 0.28 6.12
C ILE A 135 -8.84 -0.58 5.21
N ASN A 136 -10.14 -0.35 5.23
CA ASN A 136 -11.10 -1.17 4.49
C ASN A 136 -11.06 -0.86 2.98
N PRO A 137 -11.50 -1.81 2.13
CA PRO A 137 -11.59 -1.59 0.69
C PRO A 137 -12.41 -0.33 0.35
N GLY A 138 -11.96 0.44 -0.64
CA GLY A 138 -12.63 1.66 -1.09
C GLY A 138 -12.39 2.90 -0.21
N THR A 139 -11.54 2.80 0.81
CA THR A 139 -11.20 3.95 1.67
C THR A 139 -10.27 4.91 0.95
N LEU A 140 -10.52 6.21 1.04
CA LEU A 140 -9.63 7.25 0.55
C LEU A 140 -9.16 8.11 1.73
N LEU A 141 -7.85 8.22 1.93
CA LEU A 141 -7.25 9.09 2.95
C LEU A 141 -6.62 10.29 2.26
N GLY A 142 -7.02 11.51 2.65
CA GLY A 142 -6.41 12.75 2.18
C GLY A 142 -4.96 12.90 2.64
N LYS A 143 -4.26 13.90 2.10
CA LYS A 143 -2.87 14.20 2.47
C LYS A 143 -2.75 14.59 3.94
N ASN A 144 -1.60 14.35 4.56
CA ASN A 144 -1.31 14.65 5.96
C ASN A 144 -2.32 14.01 6.95
N THR A 145 -2.95 12.89 6.58
CA THR A 145 -3.88 12.21 7.48
C THR A 145 -3.11 11.44 8.55
N VAL A 146 -3.64 11.40 9.77
CA VAL A 146 -3.10 10.56 10.85
C VAL A 146 -4.16 9.59 11.32
N VAL A 147 -3.90 8.30 11.15
CA VAL A 147 -4.72 7.21 11.69
C VAL A 147 -4.08 6.70 12.97
N PHE A 148 -4.82 6.76 14.07
CA PHE A 148 -4.34 6.26 15.36
C PHE A 148 -4.23 4.72 15.34
N PRO A 149 -3.43 4.12 16.25
CA PRO A 149 -3.34 2.66 16.35
C PRO A 149 -4.71 1.98 16.52
N LEU A 150 -4.81 0.73 16.03
CA LEU A 150 -5.97 -0.15 16.22
C LEU A 150 -7.29 0.39 15.64
N LYS A 151 -7.23 1.22 14.60
CA LYS A 151 -8.43 1.76 13.94
C LYS A 151 -8.90 0.87 12.81
N SER A 152 -10.22 0.73 12.66
CA SER A 152 -10.84 0.24 11.43
C SER A 152 -11.43 1.43 10.69
N VAL A 153 -10.91 1.72 9.49
CA VAL A 153 -11.19 2.96 8.75
C VAL A 153 -11.91 2.65 7.46
N SER A 154 -12.96 3.42 7.16
CA SER A 154 -13.77 3.33 5.94
C SER A 154 -14.14 4.73 5.45
N GLY A 155 -14.47 4.84 4.16
CA GLY A 155 -14.98 6.08 3.55
C GLY A 155 -13.89 7.03 3.07
N ILE A 156 -14.26 8.28 2.79
CA ILE A 156 -13.34 9.33 2.34
C ILE A 156 -13.02 10.25 3.51
N HIS A 157 -11.74 10.48 3.74
CA HIS A 157 -11.22 11.40 4.76
C HIS A 157 -10.49 12.54 4.08
N GLU A 158 -10.76 13.77 4.49
CA GLU A 158 -10.15 14.96 3.91
C GLU A 158 -8.66 15.09 4.24
N ASN A 159 -8.01 16.05 3.60
CA ASN A 159 -6.64 16.41 3.97
C ASN A 159 -6.58 16.85 5.45
N ASN A 160 -5.50 16.49 6.13
CA ASN A 160 -5.24 16.78 7.54
C ASN A 160 -6.24 16.11 8.52
N ALA A 161 -6.96 15.08 8.08
CA ALA A 161 -7.85 14.33 8.96
C ALA A 161 -7.06 13.65 10.09
N VAL A 162 -7.66 13.61 11.28
CA VAL A 162 -7.14 12.86 12.43
C VAL A 162 -8.17 11.84 12.84
N ILE A 163 -7.88 10.56 12.61
CA ILE A 163 -8.79 9.44 12.85
C ILE A 163 -8.37 8.77 14.16
N LYS A 164 -9.12 9.04 15.23
CA LYS A 164 -8.77 8.69 16.61
C LYS A 164 -9.42 7.45 17.15
#